data_AF-A0A4P8SDR3-F1
#
_entry.id   AF-A0A4P8SDR3-F1
#
_cell.length_a   1.000
_cell.length_b   1.000
_cell.length_c   1.000
_cell.angle_alpha   90.00
_cell.angle_beta   90.00
_cell.angle_gamma   90.00
#
_symmetry.space_group_name_H-M   'P 1'
#
loop_
_entity.id
_entity.type
_entity.pdbx_description
1 polymer ?
#
loop_
_entity_poly.entity_id
_entity_poly.type
_entity_poly.pdbx_seq_one_letter_code
_entity_poly.pdbx_strand_id
1 'polypeptide(L)'
;MSSPKFEEFLSKVTSKVKSKEAHNRIKKELTHHLQELSQSYKKRGFSEEESDEKAIQEMGNPFIIGEKLNPLHKPKMDWILIALFVIFASISFLPLVGGIPGISSSITHIMGRQGIWYSLAALVIIGVLSFNYQKSKNWWMHFYAIGLFIHVYLYLFGYTVNGAKRWISLPGLTVDGTILSLFFFFLAWAGIFNKINEFRSWKKQGFLLVLFWMPILLYMIVPNFMVGVIYFFCLLGMFTVARVHKKLAINLFVSNLVAGIIFIIMIITTTSHQSYLLTRLSTFINPNADPNGAGYMYMVVRNVLAEAGWFGNGLNNDLKFQLLPESHTDFAFPFLVYSLGWTFGIGLCLVLLIFILRISKNAFKTKDLYGRLIVIGGAVLFAVPTTWNILMAFGIVPIMEVSLPFISYGGSAILFYAAVLGFILNVYRRKDIVEPTIADDIKIYSQKSE
;
A
#
# COMPACT_ATOMS: atom_id res chain seq x y z
N MET A 1 -41.41 -0.32 -6.84
CA MET A 1 -40.93 -1.71 -7.04
C MET A 1 -40.77 -1.92 -8.54
N SER A 2 -39.75 -2.65 -9.00
CA SER A 2 -39.57 -2.95 -10.42
C SER A 2 -40.70 -3.86 -10.90
N SER A 3 -41.19 -3.61 -12.12
CA SER A 3 -42.16 -4.47 -12.81
C SER A 3 -41.60 -5.90 -12.96
N PRO A 4 -42.41 -6.97 -12.80
CA PRO A 4 -41.96 -8.35 -13.03
C PRO A 4 -41.31 -8.56 -14.41
N LYS A 5 -41.83 -7.86 -15.43
CA LYS A 5 -41.30 -7.90 -16.80
C LYS A 5 -39.88 -7.32 -16.89
N PHE A 6 -39.58 -6.27 -16.11
CA PHE A 6 -38.22 -5.73 -16.03
C PHE A 6 -37.26 -6.73 -15.37
N GLU A 7 -37.65 -7.38 -14.29
CA GLU A 7 -36.80 -8.39 -13.64
C GLU A 7 -36.47 -9.55 -14.57
N GLU A 8 -37.44 -10.03 -15.34
CA GLU A 8 -37.22 -11.07 -16.34
C GLU A 8 -36.25 -10.62 -17.44
N PHE A 9 -36.44 -9.41 -17.99
CA PHE A 9 -35.54 -8.82 -18.97
C PHE A 9 -34.11 -8.71 -18.45
N LEU A 10 -33.94 -8.16 -17.24
CA LEU A 10 -32.64 -7.98 -16.60
C LEU A 10 -31.96 -9.31 -16.28
N SER A 11 -32.73 -10.34 -15.91
CA SER A 11 -32.23 -11.71 -15.73
C SER A 11 -31.66 -12.26 -17.04
N LYS A 12 -32.38 -12.08 -18.17
CA LYS A 12 -31.90 -12.48 -19.50
C LYS A 12 -30.63 -11.73 -19.91
N VAL A 13 -30.54 -10.43 -19.68
CA VAL A 13 -29.33 -9.63 -19.95
C VAL A 13 -28.15 -10.15 -19.12
N THR A 14 -28.34 -10.30 -17.80
CA THR A 14 -27.27 -10.71 -16.88
C THR A 14 -26.80 -12.15 -17.11
N SER A 15 -27.65 -13.02 -17.65
CA SER A 15 -27.28 -14.40 -18.02
C SER A 15 -26.12 -14.48 -19.02
N LYS A 16 -25.95 -13.45 -19.87
CA LYS A 16 -24.87 -13.37 -20.86
C LYS A 16 -23.62 -12.68 -20.34
N VAL A 17 -23.66 -12.12 -19.13
CA VAL A 17 -22.53 -11.45 -18.49
C VAL A 17 -21.84 -12.40 -17.51
N LYS A 18 -20.58 -12.78 -17.78
CA LYS A 18 -19.84 -13.74 -16.94
C LYS A 18 -19.49 -13.20 -15.55
N SER A 19 -19.34 -11.88 -15.43
CA SER A 19 -18.94 -11.23 -14.17
C SER A 19 -20.14 -11.08 -13.23
N LYS A 20 -20.28 -12.00 -12.27
CA LYS A 20 -21.33 -11.93 -11.24
C LYS A 20 -21.29 -10.64 -10.41
N GLU A 21 -20.09 -10.10 -10.18
CA GLU A 21 -19.91 -8.84 -9.43
C GLU A 21 -20.47 -7.63 -10.17
N ALA A 22 -20.56 -7.69 -11.51
CA ALA A 22 -21.13 -6.62 -12.31
C ALA A 22 -22.66 -6.72 -12.42
N HIS A 23 -23.27 -7.86 -12.11
CA HIS A 23 -24.71 -8.07 -12.26
C HIS A 23 -25.53 -7.03 -11.52
N ASN A 24 -25.22 -6.76 -10.25
CA ASN A 24 -25.97 -5.77 -9.45
C ASN A 24 -25.91 -4.36 -10.07
N ARG A 25 -24.75 -3.96 -10.59
CA ARG A 25 -24.58 -2.66 -11.24
C ARG A 25 -25.35 -2.60 -12.56
N ILE A 26 -25.19 -3.61 -13.40
CA ILE A 26 -25.89 -3.71 -14.69
C ILE A 26 -27.39 -3.67 -14.47
N LYS A 27 -27.90 -4.44 -13.48
CA LYS A 27 -29.31 -4.40 -13.10
C LYS A 27 -29.73 -2.99 -12.71
N LYS A 28 -29.02 -2.34 -11.78
CA LYS A 28 -29.35 -0.98 -11.31
C LYS A 28 -29.39 0.05 -12.45
N GLU A 29 -28.38 0.06 -13.32
CA GLU A 29 -28.28 0.99 -14.46
C GLU A 29 -29.39 0.76 -15.48
N LEU A 30 -29.63 -0.49 -15.87
CA LEU A 30 -30.69 -0.83 -16.82
C LEU A 30 -32.09 -0.66 -16.23
N THR A 31 -32.29 -0.91 -14.93
CA THR A 31 -33.56 -0.60 -14.23
C THR A 31 -33.87 0.88 -14.31
N HIS A 32 -32.87 1.75 -14.10
CA HIS A 32 -33.05 3.20 -14.20
C HIS A 32 -33.51 3.61 -15.60
N HIS A 33 -32.81 3.13 -16.65
CA HIS A 33 -33.19 3.41 -18.03
C HIS A 33 -34.57 2.87 -18.39
N LEU A 34 -34.91 1.64 -17.98
CA LEU A 34 -36.24 1.06 -18.18
C LEU A 34 -37.34 1.88 -17.51
N GLN A 35 -37.09 2.38 -16.29
CA GLN A 35 -38.03 3.24 -15.56
C GLN A 35 -38.20 4.60 -16.23
N GLU A 36 -37.11 5.22 -16.70
CA GLU A 36 -37.19 6.48 -17.46
C GLU A 36 -37.99 6.33 -18.75
N LEU A 37 -37.74 5.25 -19.51
CA LEU A 37 -38.48 4.94 -20.73
C LEU A 37 -39.97 4.69 -20.44
N SER A 38 -40.29 3.87 -19.44
CA SER A 38 -41.68 3.60 -19.04
C SER A 38 -42.39 4.88 -18.59
N GLN A 39 -41.74 5.74 -17.81
CA GLN A 39 -42.31 7.03 -17.43
C GLN A 39 -42.56 7.95 -18.63
N SER A 40 -41.69 7.93 -19.64
CA SER A 40 -41.89 8.66 -20.89
C SER A 40 -43.16 8.19 -21.62
N TYR A 41 -43.41 6.88 -21.70
CA TYR A 41 -44.63 6.34 -22.30
C TYR A 41 -45.88 6.63 -21.46
N LYS A 42 -45.81 6.55 -20.13
CA LYS A 42 -46.94 6.96 -19.26
C LYS A 42 -47.35 8.41 -19.51
N LYS A 43 -46.38 9.32 -19.67
CA LYS A 43 -46.64 10.73 -20.00
C LYS A 43 -47.31 10.93 -21.37
N ARG A 44 -47.15 9.97 -22.28
CA ARG A 44 -47.81 9.97 -23.60
C ARG A 44 -49.22 9.34 -23.57
N GLY A 45 -49.73 8.99 -22.39
CA GLY A 45 -51.09 8.48 -22.19
C GLY A 45 -51.24 6.97 -22.25
N PHE A 46 -50.14 6.20 -22.29
CA PHE A 46 -50.20 4.73 -22.24
C PHE A 46 -50.48 4.22 -20.81
N SER A 47 -51.12 3.06 -20.72
CA SER A 47 -51.28 2.35 -19.44
C SER A 47 -49.91 1.95 -18.86
N GLU A 48 -49.84 1.67 -17.56
CA GLU A 48 -48.58 1.28 -16.91
C GLU A 48 -47.97 0.01 -17.52
N GLU A 49 -48.81 -0.98 -17.80
CA GLU A 49 -48.36 -2.25 -18.35
C GLU A 49 -47.88 -2.13 -19.80
N GLU A 50 -48.61 -1.38 -20.64
CA GLU A 50 -48.19 -1.07 -22.01
C GLU A 50 -46.91 -0.23 -22.05
N SER A 51 -46.74 0.68 -21.09
CA SER A 51 -45.54 1.52 -20.98
C SER A 51 -44.29 0.71 -20.68
N ASP A 52 -44.39 -0.27 -19.78
CA ASP A 52 -43.30 -1.18 -19.46
C ASP A 52 -42.94 -2.10 -20.64
N GLU A 53 -43.94 -2.61 -21.37
CA GLU A 53 -43.69 -3.42 -22.57
C GLU A 53 -42.99 -2.61 -23.66
N LYS A 54 -43.44 -1.38 -23.92
CA LYS A 54 -42.80 -0.49 -24.89
C LYS A 54 -41.38 -0.13 -24.48
N ALA A 55 -41.13 0.12 -23.19
CA ALA A 55 -39.79 0.36 -22.67
C ALA A 55 -38.85 -0.84 -22.92
N ILE A 56 -39.33 -2.07 -22.73
CA ILE A 56 -38.55 -3.29 -23.05
C ILE A 56 -38.30 -3.41 -24.55
N GLN A 57 -39.31 -3.18 -25.38
CA GLN A 57 -39.17 -3.25 -26.85
C GLN A 57 -38.14 -2.24 -27.36
N GLU A 58 -38.13 -1.02 -26.80
CA GLU A 58 -37.18 0.03 -27.16
C GLU A 58 -35.74 -0.31 -26.74
N MET A 59 -35.56 -0.99 -25.60
CA MET A 59 -34.25 -1.50 -25.18
C MET A 59 -33.70 -2.56 -26.16
N GLY A 60 -34.59 -3.31 -26.81
CA GLY A 60 -34.24 -4.34 -27.80
C GLY A 60 -33.95 -5.71 -27.18
N ASN A 61 -33.18 -6.55 -27.88
CA ASN A 61 -32.97 -7.94 -27.46
C ASN A 61 -32.04 -8.04 -26.23
N PRO A 62 -32.50 -8.62 -25.11
CA PRO A 62 -31.72 -8.70 -23.87
C PRO A 62 -30.42 -9.52 -24.01
N PHE A 63 -30.40 -10.56 -24.84
CA PHE A 63 -29.21 -11.38 -25.04
C PHE A 63 -28.10 -10.63 -25.79
N ILE A 64 -28.47 -9.84 -26.81
CA ILE A 64 -27.52 -9.01 -27.57
C ILE A 64 -26.93 -7.92 -26.67
N ILE A 65 -27.77 -7.29 -25.83
CA ILE A 65 -27.30 -6.30 -24.85
C ILE A 65 -26.32 -6.95 -23.88
N GLY A 66 -26.65 -8.11 -23.32
CA GLY A 66 -25.79 -8.84 -22.40
C GLY A 66 -24.45 -9.26 -23.03
N GLU A 67 -24.44 -9.70 -24.28
CA GLU A 67 -23.21 -10.04 -25.02
C GLU A 67 -22.33 -8.81 -25.26
N LYS A 68 -22.92 -7.64 -25.59
CA LYS A 68 -22.19 -6.36 -25.72
C LYS A 68 -21.65 -5.87 -24.38
N LEU A 69 -22.36 -6.11 -23.27
CA LEU A 69 -21.94 -5.69 -21.93
C LEU A 69 -20.87 -6.58 -21.29
N ASN A 70 -20.82 -7.87 -21.63
CA ASN A 70 -19.87 -8.83 -21.08
C ASN A 70 -18.38 -8.43 -21.19
N PRO A 71 -17.84 -8.01 -22.36
CA PRO A 71 -16.44 -7.61 -22.46
C PRO A 71 -16.11 -6.35 -21.66
N LEU A 72 -17.08 -5.44 -21.49
CA LEU A 72 -16.91 -4.20 -20.73
C LEU A 72 -16.78 -4.46 -19.22
N HIS A 73 -17.42 -5.51 -18.72
CA HIS A 73 -17.49 -5.85 -17.29
C HIS A 73 -16.60 -7.04 -16.90
N LYS A 74 -15.74 -7.52 -17.79
CA LYS A 74 -14.82 -8.62 -17.50
C LYS A 74 -13.71 -8.14 -16.55
N PRO A 75 -13.44 -8.85 -15.44
CA PRO A 75 -12.33 -8.53 -14.55
C PRO A 75 -11.00 -8.55 -15.31
N LYS A 76 -10.18 -7.50 -15.16
CA LYS A 76 -8.86 -7.38 -15.79
C LYS A 76 -7.77 -7.52 -14.74
N MET A 77 -6.69 -8.24 -15.05
CA MET A 77 -5.54 -8.33 -14.15
C MET A 77 -4.40 -7.46 -14.67
N ASP A 78 -3.67 -6.82 -13.76
CA ASP A 78 -2.44 -6.12 -14.12
C ASP A 78 -1.27 -7.11 -14.11
N TRP A 79 -1.12 -7.85 -15.22
CA TRP A 79 -0.07 -8.86 -15.38
C TRP A 79 1.35 -8.29 -15.25
N ILE A 80 1.55 -7.01 -15.54
CA ILE A 80 2.85 -6.36 -15.39
C ILE A 80 3.26 -6.29 -13.91
N LEU A 81 2.33 -5.95 -13.01
CA LEU A 81 2.63 -5.93 -11.57
C LEU A 81 2.92 -7.34 -11.02
N ILE A 82 2.23 -8.36 -11.54
CA ILE A 82 2.49 -9.76 -11.16
C ILE A 82 3.88 -10.19 -11.66
N ALA A 83 4.24 -9.87 -12.90
CA ALA A 83 5.57 -10.16 -13.44
C ALA A 83 6.68 -9.47 -12.62
N LEU A 84 6.49 -8.19 -12.25
CA LEU A 84 7.43 -7.45 -11.40
C LEU A 84 7.57 -8.07 -10.01
N PHE A 85 6.47 -8.53 -9.40
CA PHE A 85 6.51 -9.26 -8.14
C PHE A 85 7.35 -10.55 -8.25
N VAL A 86 7.19 -11.33 -9.33
CA VAL A 86 8.00 -12.54 -9.56
C VAL A 86 9.48 -12.20 -9.77
N ILE A 87 9.78 -11.10 -10.47
CA ILE A 87 11.16 -10.60 -10.64
C ILE A 87 11.77 -10.24 -9.27
N PHE A 88 11.07 -9.48 -8.43
CA PHE A 88 11.56 -9.13 -7.10
C PHE A 88 11.74 -10.35 -6.21
N ALA A 89 10.78 -11.28 -6.24
CA ALA A 89 10.89 -12.55 -5.52
C ALA A 89 12.15 -13.31 -5.93
N SER A 90 12.47 -13.35 -7.23
CA SER A 90 13.70 -13.98 -7.74
C SER A 90 14.97 -13.26 -7.27
N ILE A 91 15.00 -11.93 -7.34
CA ILE A 91 16.13 -11.11 -6.88
C ILE A 91 16.36 -11.28 -5.37
N SER A 92 15.30 -11.48 -4.58
CA SER A 92 15.39 -11.59 -3.12
C SER A 92 16.20 -12.79 -2.60
N PHE A 93 16.47 -13.79 -3.45
CA PHE A 93 17.34 -14.91 -3.08
C PHE A 93 18.82 -14.54 -3.20
N LEU A 94 19.19 -13.51 -3.96
CA LEU A 94 20.59 -13.13 -4.18
C LEU A 94 21.28 -12.66 -2.88
N PRO A 95 20.66 -11.80 -2.03
CA PRO A 95 21.24 -11.44 -0.74
C PRO A 95 21.35 -12.62 0.23
N LEU A 96 20.56 -13.68 0.06
CA LEU A 96 20.61 -14.86 0.94
C LEU A 96 21.77 -15.81 0.59
N VAL A 97 22.14 -15.88 -0.69
CA VAL A 97 23.22 -16.76 -1.16
C VAL A 97 24.58 -16.26 -0.70
N GLY A 98 24.81 -14.94 -0.77
CA GLY A 98 26.12 -14.35 -0.45
C GLY A 98 26.17 -13.43 0.77
N GLY A 99 25.02 -13.04 1.35
CA GLY A 99 24.95 -12.07 2.47
C GLY A 99 24.90 -12.69 3.86
N ILE A 100 24.95 -14.02 3.99
CA ILE A 100 24.89 -14.70 5.29
C ILE A 100 26.25 -15.30 5.62
N PRO A 101 26.99 -14.75 6.61
CA PRO A 101 28.25 -15.33 7.05
C PRO A 101 28.00 -16.64 7.81
N GLY A 102 28.38 -17.80 7.27
CA GLY A 102 28.36 -19.06 8.00
C GLY A 102 27.85 -20.30 7.26
N ILE A 103 27.92 -21.44 7.95
CA ILE A 103 27.79 -22.83 7.49
C ILE A 103 26.62 -23.04 6.51
N SER A 104 26.89 -23.75 5.40
CA SER A 104 25.95 -24.15 4.33
C SER A 104 24.54 -24.58 4.79
N SER A 105 24.44 -25.28 5.93
CA SER A 105 23.16 -25.73 6.51
C SER A 105 22.24 -24.59 6.98
N SER A 106 22.79 -23.45 7.37
CA SER A 106 22.00 -22.27 7.75
C SER A 106 21.43 -21.57 6.52
N ILE A 107 22.21 -21.50 5.44
CA ILE A 107 21.82 -20.87 4.17
C ILE A 107 20.63 -21.62 3.55
N THR A 108 20.73 -22.95 3.45
CA THR A 108 19.65 -23.78 2.88
C THR A 108 18.35 -23.65 3.67
N HIS A 109 18.44 -23.59 5.00
CA HIS A 109 17.28 -23.40 5.86
C HIS A 109 16.63 -22.02 5.67
N ILE A 110 17.42 -20.94 5.59
CA ILE A 110 16.90 -19.57 5.41
C ILE A 110 16.31 -19.38 4.00
N MET A 111 16.95 -19.91 2.96
CA MET A 111 16.41 -19.93 1.60
C MET A 111 15.09 -20.71 1.52
N GLY A 112 15.01 -21.87 2.19
CA GLY A 112 13.78 -22.64 2.30
C GLY A 112 12.65 -21.85 2.95
N ARG A 113 12.93 -21.15 4.05
CA ARG A 113 11.96 -20.25 4.70
C ARG A 113 11.52 -19.12 3.77
N GLN A 114 12.44 -18.49 3.04
CA GLN A 114 12.11 -17.44 2.06
C GLN A 114 11.15 -17.96 0.98
N GLY A 115 11.36 -19.17 0.45
CA GLY A 115 10.45 -19.81 -0.49
C GLY A 115 9.04 -20.05 0.08
N ILE A 116 8.96 -20.48 1.34
CA ILE A 116 7.68 -20.63 2.07
C ILE A 116 6.99 -19.26 2.20
N TRP A 117 7.73 -18.20 2.52
CA TRP A 117 7.17 -16.85 2.63
C TRP A 117 6.59 -16.32 1.31
N TYR A 118 7.26 -16.56 0.17
CA TYR A 118 6.69 -16.21 -1.14
C TYR A 118 5.48 -17.04 -1.51
N SER A 119 5.46 -18.32 -1.13
CA SER A 119 4.29 -19.18 -1.33
C SER A 119 3.09 -18.65 -0.54
N LEU A 120 3.30 -18.29 0.73
CA LEU A 120 2.29 -17.64 1.57
C LEU A 120 1.89 -16.27 1.02
N ALA A 121 2.83 -15.48 0.51
CA ALA A 121 2.54 -14.20 -0.14
C ALA A 121 1.62 -14.34 -1.35
N ALA A 122 1.86 -15.34 -2.20
CA ALA A 122 0.99 -15.65 -3.33
C ALA A 122 -0.43 -16.02 -2.86
N LEU A 123 -0.55 -16.84 -1.81
CA LEU A 123 -1.83 -17.16 -1.19
C LEU A 123 -2.53 -15.94 -0.60
N VAL A 124 -1.80 -15.03 0.05
CA VAL A 124 -2.33 -13.75 0.54
C VAL A 124 -2.87 -12.90 -0.60
N ILE A 125 -2.13 -12.76 -1.71
CA ILE A 125 -2.58 -12.02 -2.89
C ILE A 125 -3.87 -12.62 -3.45
N ILE A 126 -3.92 -13.95 -3.62
CA ILE A 126 -5.10 -14.67 -4.11
C ILE A 126 -6.29 -14.48 -3.15
N GLY A 127 -6.06 -14.61 -1.85
CA GLY A 127 -7.05 -14.40 -0.80
C GLY A 127 -7.63 -12.98 -0.84
N VAL A 128 -6.78 -11.96 -0.90
CA VAL A 128 -7.22 -10.57 -1.00
C VAL A 128 -8.01 -10.35 -2.30
N LEU A 129 -7.58 -10.89 -3.44
CA LEU A 129 -8.27 -10.76 -4.73
C LEU A 129 -9.68 -11.35 -4.74
N SER A 130 -9.92 -12.40 -3.94
CA SER A 130 -11.22 -13.07 -3.83
C SER A 130 -12.29 -12.18 -3.18
N PHE A 131 -11.90 -11.26 -2.30
CA PHE A 131 -12.80 -10.34 -1.61
C PHE A 131 -13.05 -9.08 -2.46
N ASN A 132 -14.19 -8.40 -2.29
CA ASN A 132 -14.40 -7.09 -2.91
C ASN A 132 -13.90 -5.99 -1.97
N TYR A 133 -12.81 -5.31 -2.34
CA TYR A 133 -12.21 -4.25 -1.52
C TYR A 133 -13.22 -3.16 -1.13
N GLN A 134 -14.26 -2.86 -1.92
CA GLN A 134 -15.22 -1.83 -1.56
C GLN A 134 -15.94 -2.10 -0.23
N LYS A 135 -16.08 -3.38 0.16
CA LYS A 135 -16.69 -3.75 1.44
C LYS A 135 -15.86 -3.29 2.63
N SER A 136 -14.53 -3.15 2.48
CA SER A 136 -13.64 -2.70 3.57
C SER A 136 -13.74 -1.19 3.84
N LYS A 137 -14.35 -0.41 2.94
CA LYS A 137 -14.52 1.05 3.06
C LYS A 137 -15.18 1.50 4.36
N ASN A 138 -16.16 0.74 4.86
CA ASN A 138 -16.90 1.08 6.07
C ASN A 138 -16.30 0.50 7.35
N TRP A 139 -15.23 -0.31 7.26
CA TRP A 139 -14.65 -1.03 8.39
C TRP A 139 -13.46 -0.29 9.02
N TRP A 140 -13.28 0.99 8.70
CA TRP A 140 -12.12 1.77 9.15
C TRP A 140 -11.94 1.77 10.67
N MET A 141 -13.02 1.80 11.45
CA MET A 141 -12.95 1.74 12.92
C MET A 141 -12.38 0.40 13.41
N HIS A 142 -12.76 -0.70 12.78
CA HIS A 142 -12.27 -2.04 13.13
C HIS A 142 -10.79 -2.15 12.81
N PHE A 143 -10.37 -1.72 11.62
CA PHE A 143 -8.94 -1.73 11.28
C PHE A 143 -8.13 -0.83 12.20
N TYR A 144 -8.62 0.37 12.52
CA TYR A 144 -7.93 1.26 13.43
C TYR A 144 -7.81 0.65 14.84
N ALA A 145 -8.89 0.07 15.35
CA ALA A 145 -8.91 -0.61 16.65
C ALA A 145 -7.96 -1.82 16.69
N ILE A 146 -7.88 -2.61 15.62
CA ILE A 146 -6.93 -3.72 15.50
C ILE A 146 -5.48 -3.19 15.52
N GLY A 147 -5.19 -2.11 14.78
CA GLY A 147 -3.87 -1.48 14.78
C GLY A 147 -3.46 -0.97 16.17
N LEU A 148 -4.39 -0.38 16.93
CA LEU A 148 -4.15 0.00 18.32
C LEU A 148 -3.96 -1.20 19.23
N PHE A 149 -4.80 -2.24 19.10
CA PHE A 149 -4.71 -3.45 19.90
C PHE A 149 -3.36 -4.14 19.74
N ILE A 150 -2.82 -4.18 18.51
CA ILE A 150 -1.48 -4.72 18.25
C ILE A 150 -0.43 -3.95 19.05
N HIS A 151 -0.47 -2.62 19.09
CA HIS A 151 0.49 -1.84 19.88
C HIS A 151 0.37 -2.08 21.38
N VAL A 152 -0.86 -2.19 21.90
CA VAL A 152 -1.09 -2.58 23.30
C VAL A 152 -0.51 -3.96 23.58
N TYR A 153 -0.74 -4.91 22.68
CA TYR A 153 -0.16 -6.26 22.78
C TYR A 153 1.37 -6.22 22.77
N LEU A 154 2.00 -5.47 21.86
CA LEU A 154 3.46 -5.33 21.80
C LEU A 154 4.03 -4.74 23.09
N TYR A 155 3.39 -3.70 23.62
CA TYR A 155 3.82 -3.07 24.86
C TYR A 155 3.78 -4.05 26.05
N LEU A 156 2.73 -4.86 26.17
CA LEU A 156 2.57 -5.81 27.27
C LEU A 156 3.39 -7.09 27.05
N PHE A 157 3.24 -7.75 25.91
CA PHE A 157 3.67 -9.12 25.62
C PHE A 157 4.70 -9.24 24.49
N GLY A 158 5.10 -8.14 23.86
CA GLY A 158 6.06 -8.17 22.76
C GLY A 158 7.38 -8.83 23.15
N TYR A 159 7.98 -9.54 22.20
CA TYR A 159 9.29 -10.15 22.33
C TYR A 159 10.37 -9.16 21.88
N THR A 160 11.51 -9.15 22.60
CA THR A 160 12.63 -8.26 22.33
C THR A 160 13.65 -8.94 21.43
N VAL A 161 13.93 -8.34 20.27
CA VAL A 161 15.03 -8.72 19.40
C VAL A 161 15.89 -7.49 19.16
N ASN A 162 17.21 -7.60 19.32
CA ASN A 162 18.16 -6.49 19.16
C ASN A 162 17.79 -5.22 19.97
N GLY A 163 17.25 -5.42 21.18
CA GLY A 163 16.85 -4.31 22.06
C GLY A 163 15.48 -3.68 21.76
N ALA A 164 14.77 -4.12 20.71
CA ALA A 164 13.45 -3.60 20.35
C ALA A 164 12.31 -4.60 20.67
N LYS A 165 11.41 -4.22 21.59
CA LYS A 165 10.23 -4.99 22.00
C LYS A 165 9.07 -4.83 21.00
N ARG A 166 9.25 -5.33 19.76
CA ARG A 166 8.30 -5.12 18.65
C ARG A 166 7.80 -6.39 17.95
N TRP A 167 8.21 -7.56 18.44
CA TRP A 167 7.97 -8.82 17.75
C TRP A 167 6.89 -9.64 18.44
N ILE A 168 6.04 -10.29 17.64
CA ILE A 168 5.07 -11.29 18.09
C ILE A 168 5.68 -12.66 17.80
N SER A 169 5.91 -13.44 18.85
CA SER A 169 6.42 -14.81 18.73
C SER A 169 5.25 -15.79 18.61
N LEU A 170 5.20 -16.51 17.49
CA LEU A 170 4.29 -17.60 17.21
C LEU A 170 5.11 -18.90 17.06
N PRO A 171 4.54 -20.09 17.29
CA PRO A 171 5.26 -21.34 17.06
C PRO A 171 5.83 -21.42 15.64
N GLY A 172 7.17 -21.42 15.54
CA GLY A 172 7.90 -21.47 14.26
C GLY A 172 8.00 -20.15 13.47
N LEU A 173 7.45 -19.04 13.99
CA LEU A 173 7.28 -17.81 13.21
C LEU A 173 7.36 -16.54 14.07
N THR A 174 8.11 -15.55 13.62
CA THR A 174 8.17 -14.22 14.25
C THR A 174 7.58 -13.18 13.32
N VAL A 175 6.62 -12.38 13.82
CA VAL A 175 6.00 -11.29 13.07
C VAL A 175 6.38 -9.96 13.67
N ASP A 176 6.85 -9.03 12.84
CA ASP A 176 6.95 -7.63 13.24
C ASP A 176 5.54 -7.03 13.39
N GLY A 177 5.13 -6.76 14.63
CA GLY A 177 3.81 -6.21 14.91
C GLY A 177 3.66 -4.75 14.46
N THR A 178 4.76 -4.00 14.32
CA THR A 178 4.70 -2.60 13.87
C THR A 178 4.37 -2.47 12.38
N ILE A 179 4.89 -3.39 11.57
CA ILE A 179 4.53 -3.50 10.14
C ILE A 179 3.08 -4.01 10.00
N LEU A 180 2.68 -4.97 10.83
CA LEU A 180 1.31 -5.48 10.83
C LEU A 180 0.29 -4.39 11.20
N SER A 181 0.56 -3.60 12.23
CA SER A 181 -0.31 -2.48 12.61
C SER A 181 -0.34 -1.38 11.55
N LEU A 182 0.78 -1.12 10.86
CA LEU A 182 0.85 -0.18 9.74
C LEU A 182 -0.14 -0.55 8.64
N PHE A 183 -0.28 -1.84 8.31
CA PHE A 183 -1.24 -2.31 7.31
C PHE A 183 -2.68 -1.98 7.69
N PHE A 184 -3.03 -2.20 8.95
CA PHE A 184 -4.37 -1.90 9.46
C PHE A 184 -4.63 -0.39 9.51
N PHE A 185 -3.65 0.40 9.94
CA PHE A 185 -3.77 1.85 9.88
C PHE A 185 -3.89 2.37 8.45
N PHE A 186 -3.15 1.80 7.50
CA PHE A 186 -3.29 2.10 6.07
C PHE A 186 -4.73 1.89 5.58
N LEU A 187 -5.34 0.73 5.86
CA LEU A 187 -6.74 0.46 5.48
C LEU A 187 -7.73 1.36 6.22
N ALA A 188 -7.48 1.64 7.50
CA ALA A 188 -8.29 2.55 8.29
C ALA A 188 -8.30 3.96 7.69
N TRP A 189 -7.12 4.51 7.38
CA TRP A 189 -6.99 5.86 6.83
C TRP A 189 -7.56 5.98 5.43
N ALA A 190 -7.47 4.95 4.59
CA ALA A 190 -8.19 4.94 3.33
C ALA A 190 -9.71 5.11 3.54
N GLY A 191 -10.28 4.48 4.57
CA GLY A 191 -11.70 4.60 4.90
C GLY A 191 -12.06 5.95 5.53
N ILE A 192 -11.22 6.44 6.45
CA ILE A 192 -11.36 7.77 7.07
C ILE A 192 -11.30 8.86 6.01
N PHE A 193 -10.30 8.84 5.12
CA PHE A 193 -10.17 9.83 4.06
C PHE A 193 -11.29 9.79 3.04
N ASN A 194 -11.85 8.61 2.76
CA ASN A 194 -13.03 8.50 1.93
C ASN A 194 -14.25 9.21 2.57
N LYS A 195 -14.32 9.34 3.90
CA LYS A 195 -15.39 10.01 4.65
C LYS A 195 -14.96 11.33 5.28
N ILE A 196 -13.81 11.88 4.89
CA ILE A 196 -13.17 13.02 5.58
C ILE A 196 -14.08 14.25 5.72
N ASN A 197 -14.94 14.47 4.73
CA ASN A 197 -15.86 15.61 4.71
C ASN A 197 -17.02 15.49 5.72
N GLU A 198 -17.20 14.36 6.39
CA GLU A 198 -18.13 14.18 7.50
C GLU A 198 -17.57 14.71 8.84
N PHE A 199 -16.27 15.02 8.89
CA PHE A 199 -15.52 15.47 10.08
C PHE A 199 -15.37 17.00 10.15
N ARG A 200 -16.32 17.77 9.60
CA ARG A 200 -16.23 19.24 9.56
C ARG A 200 -16.35 19.94 10.92
N SER A 201 -17.05 19.35 11.89
CA SER A 201 -17.21 19.95 13.22
C SER A 201 -15.88 19.99 13.97
N TRP A 202 -15.62 21.05 14.75
CA TRP A 202 -14.40 21.21 15.56
C TRP A 202 -14.08 19.98 16.40
N LYS A 203 -15.08 19.40 17.09
CA LYS A 203 -14.90 18.18 17.91
C LYS A 203 -14.40 17.00 17.06
N LYS A 204 -14.90 16.86 15.84
CA LYS A 204 -14.51 15.81 14.90
C LYS A 204 -13.12 16.06 14.29
N GLN A 205 -12.75 17.32 14.06
CA GLN A 205 -11.38 17.67 13.63
C GLN A 205 -10.35 17.37 14.72
N GLY A 206 -10.66 17.68 15.98
CA GLY A 206 -9.82 17.29 17.13
C GLY A 206 -9.66 15.77 17.23
N PHE A 207 -10.75 15.02 17.00
CA PHE A 207 -10.67 13.55 16.92
C PHE A 207 -9.76 13.06 15.78
N LEU A 208 -9.81 13.66 14.59
CA LEU A 208 -8.88 13.33 13.50
C LEU A 208 -7.41 13.62 13.85
N LEU A 209 -7.14 14.70 14.59
CA LEU A 209 -5.80 15.01 15.07
C LEU A 209 -5.28 13.91 16.00
N VAL A 210 -6.12 13.45 16.93
CA VAL A 210 -5.78 12.32 17.82
C VAL A 210 -5.53 11.04 17.02
N LEU A 211 -6.40 10.72 16.05
CA LEU A 211 -6.19 9.56 15.20
C LEU A 211 -4.89 9.64 14.39
N PHE A 212 -4.49 10.84 13.97
CA PHE A 212 -3.27 11.05 13.19
C PHE A 212 -2.02 10.81 14.04
N TRP A 213 -1.95 11.44 15.21
CA TRP A 213 -0.76 11.44 16.05
C TRP A 213 -0.61 10.19 16.92
N MET A 214 -1.71 9.53 17.28
CA MET A 214 -1.67 8.35 18.17
C MET A 214 -0.75 7.23 17.64
N PRO A 215 -0.82 6.80 16.36
CA PRO A 215 0.11 5.79 15.83
C PRO A 215 1.57 6.25 15.84
N ILE A 216 1.83 7.53 15.52
CA ILE A 216 3.20 8.09 15.53
C ILE A 216 3.81 7.99 16.93
N LEU A 217 3.04 8.34 17.96
CA LEU A 217 3.47 8.22 19.35
C LEU A 217 3.72 6.75 19.74
N LEU A 218 2.85 5.84 19.33
CA LEU A 218 3.00 4.41 19.62
C LEU A 218 4.24 3.80 18.94
N TYR A 219 4.57 4.19 17.71
CA TYR A 219 5.79 3.74 17.04
C TYR A 219 7.06 4.25 17.70
N MET A 220 7.02 5.41 18.36
CA MET A 220 8.14 5.88 19.17
C MET A 220 8.29 5.09 20.46
N ILE A 221 7.18 4.73 21.11
CA ILE A 221 7.20 3.90 22.32
C ILE A 221 7.74 2.49 22.01
N VAL A 222 7.39 1.94 20.85
CA VAL A 222 7.84 0.62 20.37
C VAL A 222 9.03 0.82 19.41
N PRO A 223 10.20 1.24 19.93
CA PRO A 223 11.24 2.05 19.28
C PRO A 223 11.48 1.76 17.78
N ASN A 224 10.57 2.19 16.92
CA ASN A 224 10.56 1.95 15.49
C ASN A 224 10.13 3.22 14.75
N PHE A 225 11.01 4.22 14.81
CA PHE A 225 10.78 5.53 14.24
C PHE A 225 10.49 5.47 12.73
N MET A 226 11.16 4.59 11.99
CA MET A 226 11.04 4.51 10.54
C MET A 226 9.65 4.09 10.08
N VAL A 227 8.98 3.17 10.78
CA VAL A 227 7.58 2.82 10.49
C VAL A 227 6.65 4.01 10.71
N GLY A 228 6.92 4.85 11.72
CA GLY A 228 6.20 6.12 11.92
C GLY A 228 6.38 7.11 10.76
N VAL A 229 7.60 7.20 10.20
CA VAL A 229 7.89 8.00 9.00
C VAL A 229 7.14 7.46 7.78
N ILE A 230 7.15 6.14 7.56
CA ILE A 230 6.42 5.49 6.47
C ILE A 230 4.90 5.74 6.61
N TYR A 231 4.35 5.60 7.82
CA TYR A 231 2.96 5.94 8.13
C TYR A 231 2.64 7.39 7.78
N PHE A 232 3.47 8.34 8.24
CA PHE A 232 3.29 9.76 7.98
C PHE A 232 3.22 10.06 6.48
N PHE A 233 4.20 9.59 5.70
CA PHE A 233 4.19 9.79 4.25
C PHE A 233 3.03 9.08 3.56
N CYS A 234 2.63 7.89 4.02
CA CYS A 234 1.45 7.18 3.50
C CYS A 234 0.20 8.05 3.64
N LEU A 235 0.00 8.68 4.81
CA LEU A 235 -1.13 9.58 5.04
C LEU A 235 -1.02 10.84 4.19
N LEU A 236 0.16 11.45 4.06
CA LEU A 236 0.38 12.59 3.17
C LEU A 236 0.03 12.24 1.72
N GLY A 237 0.49 11.10 1.22
CA GLY A 237 0.19 10.62 -0.13
C GLY A 237 -1.31 10.46 -0.34
N MET A 238 -2.00 9.78 0.57
CA MET A 238 -3.46 9.66 0.52
C MET A 238 -4.17 11.02 0.58
N PHE A 239 -3.68 11.94 1.41
CA PHE A 239 -4.27 13.27 1.57
C PHE A 239 -4.27 14.06 0.25
N THR A 240 -3.26 13.88 -0.61
CA THR A 240 -3.20 14.54 -1.95
C THR A 240 -4.40 14.22 -2.85
N VAL A 241 -5.03 13.05 -2.66
CA VAL A 241 -6.20 12.60 -3.44
C VAL A 241 -7.48 12.55 -2.61
N ALA A 242 -7.39 12.69 -1.29
CA ALA A 242 -8.53 12.86 -0.41
C ALA A 242 -9.22 14.17 -0.82
N ARG A 243 -10.40 14.07 -1.45
CA ARG A 243 -11.16 15.23 -1.97
C ARG A 243 -11.75 16.06 -0.80
N VAL A 244 -10.89 16.69 0.00
CA VAL A 244 -11.24 17.42 1.23
C VAL A 244 -11.75 18.83 0.90
N HIS A 245 -12.78 19.30 1.61
CA HIS A 245 -13.17 20.72 1.50
C HIS A 245 -12.04 21.66 1.91
N LYS A 246 -11.80 22.72 1.12
CA LYS A 246 -10.69 23.67 1.30
C LYS A 246 -10.49 24.13 2.75
N LYS A 247 -11.58 24.58 3.42
CA LYS A 247 -11.51 25.04 4.82
C LYS A 247 -11.06 23.92 5.78
N LEU A 248 -11.57 22.71 5.62
CA LEU A 248 -11.17 21.55 6.43
C LEU A 248 -9.71 21.17 6.14
N ALA A 249 -9.28 21.20 4.88
CA ALA A 249 -7.91 20.90 4.50
C ALA A 249 -6.91 21.87 5.13
N ILE A 250 -7.19 23.18 5.09
CA ILE A 250 -6.35 24.21 5.73
C ILE A 250 -6.30 23.99 7.24
N ASN A 251 -7.45 23.77 7.89
CA ASN A 251 -7.49 23.52 9.33
C ASN A 251 -6.65 22.31 9.73
N LEU A 252 -6.77 21.19 9.01
CA LEU A 252 -6.00 19.97 9.26
C LEU A 252 -4.51 20.17 9.01
N PHE A 253 -4.14 20.93 7.97
CA PHE A 253 -2.74 21.25 7.69
C PHE A 253 -2.11 22.09 8.81
N VAL A 254 -2.76 23.20 9.19
CA VAL A 254 -2.26 24.10 10.24
C VAL A 254 -2.19 23.37 11.58
N SER A 255 -3.22 22.61 11.94
CA SER A 255 -3.23 21.90 13.23
C SER A 255 -2.16 20.82 13.31
N ASN A 256 -1.93 20.05 12.24
CA ASN A 256 -0.85 19.06 12.20
C ASN A 256 0.54 19.70 12.14
N LEU A 257 0.69 20.86 11.49
CA LEU A 257 1.95 21.60 11.49
C LEU A 257 2.30 22.08 12.90
N VAL A 258 1.35 22.69 13.61
CA VAL A 258 1.54 23.14 15.00
C VAL A 258 1.83 21.96 15.92
N ALA A 259 1.04 20.88 15.83
CA ALA A 259 1.26 19.66 16.60
C ALA A 259 2.64 19.05 16.32
N GLY A 260 3.09 19.06 15.06
CA GLY A 260 4.40 18.56 14.65
C GLY A 260 5.55 19.40 15.20
N ILE A 261 5.44 20.72 15.21
CA ILE A 261 6.43 21.61 15.83
C ILE A 261 6.51 21.33 17.34
N ILE A 262 5.38 21.25 18.03
CA ILE A 262 5.32 20.94 19.47
C ILE A 262 5.96 19.58 19.75
N PHE A 263 5.65 18.58 18.93
CA PHE A 263 6.20 17.23 19.05
C PHE A 263 7.73 17.20 18.88
N ILE A 264 8.26 17.89 17.88
CA ILE A 264 9.71 18.00 17.66
C ILE A 264 10.39 18.69 18.85
N ILE A 265 9.82 19.81 19.34
CA ILE A 265 10.35 20.53 20.51
C ILE A 265 10.36 19.61 21.75
N MET A 266 9.29 18.86 21.98
CA MET A 266 9.20 17.91 23.10
C MET A 266 10.27 16.82 23.01
N ILE A 267 10.50 16.26 21.82
CA ILE A 267 11.51 15.22 21.61
C ILE A 267 12.93 15.75 21.86
N ILE A 268 13.23 16.96 21.40
CA ILE A 268 14.56 17.55 21.54
C ILE A 268 14.83 17.95 23.00
N THR A 269 13.82 18.42 23.73
CA THR A 269 13.97 18.93 25.10
C THR A 269 13.89 17.84 26.18
N THR A 270 13.42 16.64 25.87
CA THR A 270 13.36 15.53 26.82
C THR A 270 14.69 14.78 26.91
N THR A 271 15.30 14.81 28.10
CA THR A 271 16.68 14.36 28.36
C THR A 271 16.96 12.90 27.98
N SER A 272 15.95 12.02 28.02
CA SER A 272 16.08 10.58 27.74
C SER A 272 16.27 10.26 26.26
N HIS A 273 15.74 11.07 25.34
CA HIS A 273 15.82 10.82 23.89
C HIS A 273 16.82 11.72 23.18
N GLN A 274 17.18 12.83 23.82
CA GLN A 274 18.10 13.83 23.30
C GLN A 274 19.46 13.24 22.94
N SER A 275 20.08 12.44 23.82
CA SER A 275 21.43 11.91 23.57
C SER A 275 21.48 10.96 22.37
N TYR A 276 20.54 10.02 22.25
CA TYR A 276 20.51 9.05 21.16
C TYR A 276 20.19 9.70 19.80
N LEU A 277 19.13 10.53 19.73
CA LEU A 277 18.71 11.16 18.48
C LEU A 277 19.74 12.18 18.00
N LEU A 278 20.29 13.00 18.90
CA LEU A 278 21.35 13.95 18.53
C LEU A 278 22.62 13.23 18.10
N THR A 279 22.98 12.10 18.73
CA THR A 279 24.14 11.29 18.29
C THR A 279 23.91 10.72 16.89
N ARG A 280 22.72 10.16 16.60
CA ARG A 280 22.40 9.65 15.26
C ARG A 280 22.39 10.76 14.20
N LEU A 281 21.89 11.95 14.54
CA LEU A 281 21.88 13.09 13.62
C LEU A 281 23.28 13.68 13.41
N SER A 282 24.07 13.81 14.47
CA SER A 282 25.44 14.33 14.38
C SER A 282 26.36 13.38 13.63
N THR A 283 26.22 12.07 13.84
CA THR A 283 26.99 11.04 13.12
C THR A 283 26.54 10.88 11.68
N PHE A 284 25.27 11.15 11.35
CA PHE A 284 24.83 11.30 9.96
C PHE A 284 25.51 12.49 9.27
N ILE A 285 25.59 13.64 9.93
CA ILE A 285 26.20 14.87 9.38
C ILE A 285 27.72 14.73 9.26
N ASN A 286 28.36 14.18 10.29
CA ASN A 286 29.80 13.95 10.33
C ASN A 286 30.14 12.54 10.85
N PRO A 287 30.11 11.52 9.97
CA PRO A 287 30.47 10.16 10.35
C PRO A 287 31.90 10.02 10.87
N ASN A 288 32.81 10.90 10.42
CA ASN A 288 34.22 10.87 10.82
C ASN A 288 34.44 11.35 12.26
N ALA A 289 33.45 11.96 12.91
CA ALA A 289 33.54 12.35 14.31
C ALA A 289 33.59 11.14 15.25
N ASP A 290 33.01 10.02 14.85
CA ASP A 290 33.05 8.75 15.59
C ASP A 290 33.15 7.54 14.63
N PRO A 291 34.33 7.32 14.00
CA PRO A 291 34.51 6.29 12.98
C PRO A 291 34.39 4.86 13.53
N ASN A 292 34.63 4.67 14.83
CA ASN A 292 34.62 3.36 15.47
C ASN A 292 33.31 3.07 16.22
N GLY A 293 32.47 4.07 16.44
CA GLY A 293 31.15 3.93 17.05
C GLY A 293 30.02 4.15 16.05
N ALA A 294 29.23 5.20 16.24
CA ALA A 294 28.00 5.42 15.48
C ALA A 294 28.23 5.79 13.99
N GLY A 295 29.41 6.31 13.65
CA GLY A 295 29.81 6.62 12.28
C GLY A 295 30.33 5.41 11.49
N TYR A 296 30.67 4.30 12.15
CA TYR A 296 31.29 3.13 11.53
C TYR A 296 30.50 2.58 10.34
N MET A 297 29.18 2.42 10.48
CA MET A 297 28.34 1.86 9.40
C MET A 297 28.30 2.74 8.15
N TYR A 298 28.35 4.06 8.29
CA TYR A 298 28.43 4.95 7.14
C TYR A 298 29.75 4.76 6.38
N MET A 299 30.85 4.56 7.10
CA MET A 299 32.16 4.32 6.49
C MET A 299 32.21 2.98 5.76
N VAL A 300 31.67 1.92 6.37
CA VAL A 300 31.59 0.60 5.74
C VAL A 300 30.77 0.64 4.45
N VAL A 301 29.55 1.17 4.51
CA VAL A 301 28.65 1.24 3.34
C VAL A 301 29.29 2.07 2.22
N ARG A 302 29.93 3.19 2.56
CA ARG A 302 30.65 4.03 1.58
C ARG A 302 31.78 3.27 0.90
N ASN A 303 32.59 2.55 1.66
CA ASN A 303 33.71 1.78 1.11
C ASN A 303 33.21 0.65 0.20
N VAL A 304 32.16 -0.04 0.61
CA VAL A 304 31.53 -1.12 -0.18
C VAL A 304 31.02 -0.59 -1.52
N LEU A 305 30.32 0.54 -1.54
CA LEU A 305 29.84 1.13 -2.80
C LEU A 305 30.99 1.66 -3.68
N ALA A 306 32.05 2.18 -3.09
CA ALA A 306 33.22 2.67 -3.82
C ALA A 306 34.00 1.53 -4.51
N GLU A 307 34.08 0.37 -3.88
CA GLU A 307 34.80 -0.81 -4.39
C GLU A 307 33.95 -1.72 -5.29
N ALA A 308 32.66 -1.42 -5.49
CA ALA A 308 31.74 -2.27 -6.24
C ALA A 308 32.14 -2.48 -7.73
N GLY A 309 32.73 -1.46 -8.37
CA GLY A 309 32.98 -1.48 -9.82
C GLY A 309 31.70 -1.61 -10.67
N TRP A 310 31.84 -1.68 -12.00
CA TRP A 310 30.69 -1.78 -12.91
C TRP A 310 30.05 -3.16 -12.96
N PHE A 311 30.83 -4.22 -12.72
CA PHE A 311 30.43 -5.62 -12.87
C PHE A 311 30.45 -6.42 -11.55
N GLY A 312 30.77 -5.76 -10.43
CA GLY A 312 30.75 -6.38 -9.12
C GLY A 312 31.98 -7.21 -8.82
N ASN A 313 32.02 -7.72 -7.58
CA ASN A 313 33.09 -8.56 -7.06
C ASN A 313 32.68 -10.04 -6.94
N GLY A 314 31.46 -10.40 -7.37
CA GLY A 314 30.88 -11.73 -7.22
C GLY A 314 30.09 -11.90 -5.92
N LEU A 315 29.37 -13.03 -5.84
CA LEU A 315 28.51 -13.39 -4.69
C LEU A 315 29.27 -14.18 -3.60
N ASN A 316 30.58 -14.37 -3.76
CA ASN A 316 31.38 -15.20 -2.85
C ASN A 316 31.72 -14.46 -1.55
N ASN A 317 31.72 -15.18 -0.43
CA ASN A 317 32.01 -14.68 0.92
C ASN A 317 33.47 -14.23 1.09
N ASP A 318 33.79 -13.01 0.67
CA ASP A 318 35.02 -12.32 1.08
C ASP A 318 34.96 -11.83 2.54
N LEU A 319 36.12 -11.69 3.18
CA LEU A 319 36.30 -11.17 4.55
C LEU A 319 35.61 -9.82 4.79
N LYS A 320 35.40 -9.00 3.74
CA LYS A 320 34.72 -7.70 3.84
C LYS A 320 33.20 -7.79 4.02
N PHE A 321 32.55 -8.90 3.64
CA PHE A 321 31.11 -9.08 3.86
C PHE A 321 30.75 -9.20 5.34
N GLN A 322 31.68 -9.68 6.17
CA GLN A 322 31.50 -9.71 7.63
C GLN A 322 31.40 -8.31 8.25
N LEU A 323 31.80 -7.26 7.51
CA LEU A 323 31.75 -5.87 7.99
C LEU A 323 30.38 -5.20 7.79
N LEU A 324 29.52 -5.75 6.91
CA LEU A 324 28.13 -5.34 6.69
C LEU A 324 27.18 -6.30 7.43
N PRO A 325 26.96 -6.13 8.75
CA PRO A 325 25.87 -6.83 9.41
C PRO A 325 24.56 -6.47 8.71
N GLU A 326 23.59 -7.39 8.68
CA GLU A 326 22.28 -7.14 8.07
C GLU A 326 22.31 -6.87 6.55
N SER A 327 23.31 -7.39 5.83
CA SER A 327 23.42 -7.31 4.36
C SER A 327 22.29 -8.01 3.60
N HIS A 328 21.61 -8.97 4.23
CA HIS A 328 20.45 -9.66 3.66
C HIS A 328 19.11 -8.98 3.99
N THR A 329 19.10 -7.99 4.87
CA THR A 329 17.92 -7.24 5.32
C THR A 329 18.06 -5.76 4.91
N ASP A 330 18.54 -4.89 5.81
CA ASP A 330 18.54 -3.44 5.64
C ASP A 330 19.63 -2.95 4.67
N PHE A 331 20.73 -3.70 4.50
CA PHE A 331 21.80 -3.35 3.56
C PHE A 331 21.82 -4.19 2.28
N ALA A 332 20.65 -4.73 1.88
CA ALA A 332 20.50 -5.50 0.65
C ALA A 332 20.90 -4.72 -0.62
N PHE A 333 20.60 -3.41 -0.70
CA PHE A 333 20.99 -2.61 -1.86
C PHE A 333 22.53 -2.47 -2.00
N PRO A 334 23.27 -1.95 -0.99
CA PRO A 334 24.74 -1.92 -1.05
C PRO A 334 25.36 -3.28 -1.35
N PHE A 335 24.83 -4.35 -0.75
CA PHE A 335 25.29 -5.71 -1.00
C PHE A 335 25.15 -6.10 -2.47
N LEU A 336 23.96 -5.91 -3.06
CA LEU A 336 23.72 -6.27 -4.46
C LEU A 336 24.59 -5.44 -5.42
N VAL A 337 24.81 -4.16 -5.12
CA VAL A 337 25.70 -3.31 -5.92
C VAL A 337 27.14 -3.78 -5.82
N TYR A 338 27.63 -4.14 -4.64
CA TYR A 338 28.99 -4.64 -4.46
C TYR A 338 29.23 -5.99 -5.15
N SER A 339 28.28 -6.91 -5.02
CA SER A 339 28.41 -8.26 -5.58
C SER A 339 28.20 -8.31 -7.09
N LEU A 340 27.27 -7.52 -7.64
CA LEU A 340 26.84 -7.61 -9.05
C LEU A 340 27.16 -6.35 -9.88
N GLY A 341 27.69 -5.31 -9.23
CA GLY A 341 28.16 -4.08 -9.85
C GLY A 341 27.11 -2.98 -10.00
N TRP A 342 27.58 -1.79 -10.33
CA TRP A 342 26.74 -0.62 -10.59
C TRP A 342 25.75 -0.82 -11.74
N THR A 343 26.09 -1.61 -12.76
CA THR A 343 25.15 -1.93 -13.85
C THR A 343 23.90 -2.62 -13.31
N PHE A 344 24.07 -3.60 -12.43
CA PHE A 344 22.95 -4.26 -11.77
C PHE A 344 22.19 -3.31 -10.85
N GLY A 345 22.91 -2.50 -10.05
CA GLY A 345 22.31 -1.50 -9.17
C GLY A 345 21.40 -0.50 -9.88
N ILE A 346 21.87 0.05 -11.01
CA ILE A 346 21.08 0.96 -11.85
C ILE A 346 19.86 0.22 -12.44
N GLY A 347 20.06 -1.00 -12.94
CA GLY A 347 18.97 -1.85 -13.43
C GLY A 347 17.90 -2.10 -12.36
N LEU A 348 18.32 -2.41 -11.13
CA LEU A 348 17.43 -2.61 -9.99
C LEU A 348 16.62 -1.36 -9.67
N CYS A 349 17.27 -0.19 -9.60
CA CYS A 349 16.60 1.10 -9.41
C CYS A 349 15.56 1.38 -10.51
N LEU A 350 15.88 1.06 -11.76
CA LEU A 350 14.94 1.23 -12.88
C LEU A 350 13.72 0.31 -12.75
N VAL A 351 13.90 -0.97 -12.39
CA VAL A 351 12.78 -1.91 -12.20
C VAL A 351 11.90 -1.48 -11.03
N LEU A 352 12.50 -1.05 -9.91
CA LEU A 352 11.77 -0.51 -8.76
C LEU A 352 10.98 0.76 -9.12
N LEU A 353 11.59 1.67 -9.89
CA LEU A 353 10.92 2.86 -10.39
C LEU A 353 9.74 2.51 -11.30
N ILE A 354 9.91 1.59 -12.25
CA ILE A 354 8.84 1.11 -13.14
C ILE A 354 7.69 0.53 -12.31
N PHE A 355 7.99 -0.24 -11.27
CA PHE A 355 6.98 -0.81 -10.37
C PHE A 355 6.16 0.28 -9.67
N ILE A 356 6.82 1.26 -9.04
CA ILE A 356 6.16 2.37 -8.36
C ILE A 356 5.33 3.20 -9.34
N LEU A 357 5.89 3.54 -10.52
CA LEU A 357 5.19 4.29 -11.56
C LEU A 357 3.97 3.52 -12.10
N ARG A 358 4.06 2.19 -12.21
CA ARG A 358 2.93 1.36 -12.63
C ARG A 358 1.78 1.40 -11.63
N ILE A 359 2.09 1.29 -10.33
CA ILE A 359 1.08 1.44 -9.27
C ILE A 359 0.46 2.83 -9.31
N SER A 360 1.28 3.88 -9.40
CA SER A 360 0.81 5.27 -9.48
C SER A 360 -0.07 5.52 -10.71
N LYS A 361 0.29 4.96 -11.88
CA LYS A 361 -0.54 5.02 -13.10
C LYS A 361 -1.89 4.32 -12.91
N ASN A 362 -1.94 3.25 -12.11
CA ASN A 362 -3.20 2.57 -11.81
C ASN A 362 -4.14 3.45 -10.97
N ALA A 363 -3.61 4.32 -10.10
CA ALA A 363 -4.44 5.25 -9.32
C ALA A 363 -5.25 6.20 -10.21
N PHE A 364 -4.65 6.71 -11.30
CA PHE A 364 -5.34 7.57 -12.27
C PHE A 364 -6.42 6.85 -13.08
N LYS A 365 -6.33 5.51 -13.21
CA LYS A 365 -7.33 4.68 -13.89
C LYS A 365 -8.49 4.29 -12.98
N THR A 366 -8.35 4.48 -11.66
CA THR A 366 -9.38 4.13 -10.67
C THR A 366 -10.37 5.27 -10.50
N LYS A 367 -11.66 4.98 -10.71
CA LYS A 367 -12.75 5.96 -10.70
C LYS A 367 -13.29 6.28 -9.31
N ASP A 368 -13.25 5.33 -8.39
CA ASP A 368 -13.73 5.52 -7.02
C ASP A 368 -12.64 6.07 -6.09
N LEU A 369 -13.05 6.95 -5.18
CA LEU A 369 -12.14 7.60 -4.24
C LEU A 369 -11.44 6.61 -3.30
N TYR A 370 -12.16 5.62 -2.77
CA TYR A 370 -11.61 4.65 -1.83
C TYR A 370 -10.51 3.78 -2.47
N GLY A 371 -10.76 3.26 -3.68
CA GLY A 371 -9.76 2.53 -4.44
C GLY A 371 -8.55 3.39 -4.80
N ARG A 372 -8.76 4.67 -5.16
CA ARG A 372 -7.65 5.60 -5.43
C ARG A 372 -6.79 5.85 -4.18
N LEU A 373 -7.40 6.00 -3.01
CA LEU A 373 -6.69 6.13 -1.72
C LEU A 373 -5.85 4.90 -1.41
N ILE A 374 -6.40 3.69 -1.59
CA ILE A 374 -5.65 2.43 -1.43
C ILE A 374 -4.45 2.38 -2.37
N VAL A 375 -4.63 2.69 -3.66
CA VAL A 375 -3.55 2.58 -4.64
C VAL A 375 -2.45 3.62 -4.39
N ILE A 376 -2.79 4.87 -4.07
CA ILE A 376 -1.80 5.91 -3.75
C ILE A 376 -1.09 5.62 -2.44
N GLY A 377 -1.82 5.29 -1.38
CA GLY A 377 -1.20 4.92 -0.10
C GLY A 377 -0.30 3.70 -0.24
N GLY A 378 -0.76 2.67 -0.98
CA GLY A 378 0.05 1.50 -1.30
C GLY A 378 1.30 1.83 -2.10
N ALA A 379 1.21 2.73 -3.10
CA ALA A 379 2.38 3.21 -3.84
C ALA A 379 3.41 3.85 -2.90
N VAL A 380 2.97 4.64 -1.92
CA VAL A 380 3.85 5.27 -0.94
C VAL A 380 4.47 4.25 0.02
N LEU A 381 3.69 3.23 0.45
CA LEU A 381 4.21 2.13 1.26
C LEU A 381 5.33 1.36 0.57
N PHE A 382 5.38 1.33 -0.76
CA PHE A 382 6.52 0.82 -1.52
C PHE A 382 7.61 1.87 -1.74
N ALA A 383 7.23 3.09 -2.11
CA ALA A 383 8.16 4.12 -2.55
C ALA A 383 9.04 4.66 -1.42
N VAL A 384 8.48 4.90 -0.23
CA VAL A 384 9.23 5.49 0.89
C VAL A 384 10.31 4.55 1.40
N PRO A 385 10.02 3.27 1.72
CA PRO A 385 11.07 2.32 2.12
C PRO A 385 12.12 2.12 1.04
N THR A 386 11.70 1.98 -0.21
CA THR A 386 12.63 1.79 -1.34
C THR A 386 13.58 2.97 -1.49
N THR A 387 13.03 4.19 -1.53
CA THR A 387 13.82 5.40 -1.70
C THR A 387 14.72 5.63 -0.50
N TRP A 388 14.22 5.44 0.72
CA TRP A 388 15.03 5.60 1.93
C TRP A 388 16.19 4.61 1.96
N ASN A 389 15.95 3.33 1.65
CA ASN A 389 16.98 2.30 1.62
C ASN A 389 18.10 2.61 0.61
N ILE A 390 17.74 3.10 -0.58
CA ILE A 390 18.72 3.52 -1.59
C ILE A 390 19.45 4.79 -1.13
N LEU A 391 18.74 5.81 -0.65
CA LEU A 391 19.35 7.08 -0.24
C LEU A 391 20.25 6.95 0.99
N MET A 392 19.91 6.08 1.94
CA MET A 392 20.77 5.85 3.12
C MET A 392 22.07 5.16 2.73
N ALA A 393 22.06 4.33 1.67
CA ALA A 393 23.28 3.73 1.13
C ALA A 393 24.27 4.79 0.62
N PHE A 394 23.76 5.89 0.07
CA PHE A 394 24.57 7.03 -0.38
C PHE A 394 24.88 8.05 0.73
N GLY A 395 24.41 7.82 1.96
CA GLY A 395 24.53 8.80 3.06
C GLY A 395 23.74 10.09 2.82
N ILE A 396 22.70 10.06 1.98
CA ILE A 396 21.83 11.23 1.71
C ILE A 396 20.76 11.38 2.80
N VAL A 397 20.33 10.27 3.39
CA VAL A 397 19.45 10.22 4.55
C VAL A 397 20.08 9.37 5.66
N PRO A 398 19.66 9.51 6.93
CA PRO A 398 20.23 8.72 8.01
C PRO A 398 20.01 7.21 7.81
N ILE A 399 21.00 6.43 8.27
CA ILE A 399 20.90 4.96 8.35
C ILE A 399 19.81 4.61 9.36
N MET A 400 18.79 3.89 8.89
CA MET A 400 17.62 3.46 9.65
C MET A 400 17.32 1.99 9.33
N GLU A 401 16.53 1.34 10.18
CA GLU A 401 16.04 -0.02 9.93
C GLU A 401 14.92 0.01 8.87
N VAL A 402 15.32 -0.08 7.61
CA VAL A 402 14.40 -0.11 6.47
C VAL A 402 14.88 -1.06 5.40
N SER A 403 14.07 -2.06 5.13
CA SER A 403 14.33 -3.10 4.15
C SER A 403 13.67 -2.80 2.81
N LEU A 404 14.31 -3.21 1.70
CA LEU A 404 13.74 -3.12 0.36
C LEU A 404 12.50 -4.02 0.25
N PRO A 405 11.34 -3.46 -0.17
CA PRO A 405 10.14 -4.26 -0.37
C PRO A 405 10.36 -5.42 -1.35
N PHE A 406 9.96 -6.63 -0.96
CA PHE A 406 10.10 -7.88 -1.73
C PHE A 406 11.54 -8.28 -2.13
N ILE A 407 12.59 -7.57 -1.72
CA ILE A 407 13.97 -7.94 -2.07
C ILE A 407 14.74 -8.33 -0.81
N SER A 408 14.63 -7.53 0.24
CA SER A 408 15.24 -7.85 1.52
C SER A 408 14.57 -9.08 2.17
N TYR A 409 15.35 -9.82 2.94
CA TYR A 409 14.86 -10.91 3.76
C TYR A 409 13.90 -10.40 4.84
N GLY A 410 12.77 -11.10 5.03
CA GLY A 410 11.81 -10.74 6.06
C GLY A 410 10.42 -11.27 5.78
N GLY A 411 10.03 -12.34 6.46
CA GLY A 411 8.74 -12.99 6.25
C GLY A 411 7.53 -12.09 6.49
N SER A 412 7.51 -11.37 7.62
CA SER A 412 6.43 -10.43 7.95
C SER A 412 6.33 -9.29 6.94
N ALA A 413 7.47 -8.75 6.49
CA ALA A 413 7.52 -7.71 5.47
C ALA A 413 6.99 -8.22 4.12
N ILE A 414 7.40 -9.41 3.69
CA ILE A 414 6.93 -10.03 2.45
C ILE A 414 5.40 -10.20 2.48
N LEU A 415 4.83 -10.73 3.58
CA LEU A 415 3.38 -10.88 3.72
C LEU A 415 2.65 -9.53 3.74
N PHE A 416 3.20 -8.54 4.43
CA PHE A 416 2.68 -7.17 4.45
C PHE A 416 2.60 -6.57 3.04
N TYR A 417 3.71 -6.59 2.31
CA TYR A 417 3.78 -6.04 0.96
C TYR A 417 2.89 -6.84 -0.01
N ALA A 418 2.79 -8.16 0.17
CA ALA A 418 1.89 -9.01 -0.60
C ALA A 418 0.41 -8.66 -0.35
N ALA A 419 0.03 -8.37 0.89
CA ALA A 419 -1.31 -7.89 1.21
C ALA A 419 -1.60 -6.53 0.56
N VAL A 420 -0.67 -5.56 0.66
CA VAL A 420 -0.80 -4.25 0.01
C VAL A 420 -0.91 -4.39 -1.52
N LEU A 421 -0.05 -5.20 -2.14
CA LEU A 421 -0.10 -5.47 -3.58
C LEU A 421 -1.41 -6.17 -3.97
N GLY A 422 -1.87 -7.12 -3.16
CA GLY A 422 -3.16 -7.78 -3.32
C GLY A 422 -4.31 -6.78 -3.36
N PHE A 423 -4.32 -5.79 -2.46
CA PHE A 423 -5.32 -4.72 -2.45
C PHE A 423 -5.22 -3.82 -3.70
N ILE A 424 -4.01 -3.46 -4.14
CA ILE A 424 -3.80 -2.69 -5.38
C ILE A 424 -4.34 -3.46 -6.60
N LEU A 425 -4.02 -4.74 -6.73
CA LEU A 425 -4.51 -5.59 -7.83
C LEU A 425 -6.02 -5.78 -7.75
N ASN A 426 -6.58 -5.88 -6.54
CA ASN A 426 -8.00 -5.99 -6.30
C ASN A 426 -8.75 -4.73 -6.79
N VAL A 427 -8.24 -3.54 -6.49
CA VAL A 427 -8.76 -2.28 -7.02
C VAL A 427 -8.68 -2.27 -8.54
N TYR A 428 -7.53 -2.60 -9.12
CA TYR A 428 -7.36 -2.63 -10.58
C TYR A 428 -8.34 -3.60 -11.27
N ARG A 429 -8.57 -4.76 -10.66
CA ARG A 429 -9.48 -5.80 -11.16
C ARG A 429 -10.92 -5.32 -11.29
N ARG A 430 -11.35 -4.44 -10.40
CA ARG A 430 -12.74 -3.98 -10.28
C ARG A 430 -12.96 -2.55 -10.80
N LYS A 431 -11.91 -1.84 -11.23
CA LYS A 431 -11.95 -0.43 -11.65
C LYS A 431 -13.02 -0.07 -12.70
N ASP A 432 -13.35 -1.01 -13.60
CA ASP A 432 -14.35 -0.81 -14.66
C ASP A 432 -15.78 -1.09 -14.16
N ILE A 433 -15.91 -1.83 -13.05
CA ILE A 433 -17.17 -2.29 -12.45
C ILE A 433 -17.62 -1.36 -11.31
N VAL A 434 -16.72 -0.63 -10.66
CA VAL A 434 -17.07 0.30 -9.56
C VAL A 434 -17.69 1.60 -10.09
N GLU A 435 -18.73 2.10 -9.42
CA GLU A 435 -19.33 3.41 -9.71
C GLU A 435 -18.31 4.55 -9.47
N PRO A 436 -18.19 5.51 -10.40
CA PRO A 436 -17.41 6.71 -10.16
C PRO A 436 -17.96 7.49 -8.96
N THR A 437 -17.10 8.21 -8.24
CA THR A 437 -17.56 9.08 -7.16
C THR A 437 -18.12 10.38 -7.76
N ILE A 438 -19.45 10.43 -8.01
CA ILE A 438 -20.42 11.52 -8.35
C ILE A 438 -19.92 12.74 -9.19
N ALA A 439 -18.72 13.27 -8.95
CA ALA A 439 -18.15 14.40 -9.67
C ALA A 439 -17.61 14.06 -11.07
N ASP A 440 -17.40 12.78 -11.40
CA ASP A 440 -17.02 12.40 -12.77
C ASP A 440 -18.22 12.50 -13.74
N ASP A 441 -19.45 12.48 -13.23
CA ASP A 441 -20.67 12.69 -14.04
C ASP A 441 -20.80 14.15 -14.49
N ILE A 442 -20.39 15.14 -13.68
CA ILE A 442 -20.50 16.56 -14.05
C ILE A 442 -19.67 16.87 -15.30
N LYS A 443 -18.49 16.25 -15.46
CA LYS A 443 -17.67 16.41 -16.68
C LYS A 443 -18.20 15.65 -17.89
N ILE A 444 -18.86 14.50 -17.68
CA ILE A 444 -19.40 13.69 -18.78
C ILE A 444 -20.68 14.31 -19.33
N TYR A 445 -21.52 14.92 -18.48
CA TYR A 445 -22.70 15.65 -18.92
C TYR A 445 -22.37 17.01 -19.53
N SER A 446 -21.32 17.71 -19.06
CA SER A 446 -20.91 18.99 -19.67
C SER A 446 -20.23 18.83 -21.04
N GLN A 447 -19.65 17.66 -21.34
CA GLN A 447 -19.04 17.37 -22.65
C GLN A 447 -20.02 16.77 -23.68
N LYS A 448 -21.25 16.44 -23.27
CA LYS A 448 -22.33 16.02 -24.17
C LYS A 448 -23.34 17.12 -24.45
N SER A 449 -23.16 18.30 -23.86
CA SER A 449 -24.04 19.47 -24.01
C SER A 449 -23.39 20.63 -24.77
N GLU A 450 -22.27 20.39 -25.46
CA GLU A 450 -21.63 21.35 -26.38
C GLU A 450 -21.68 20.83 -27.81
#